data_AF-A0A9D8MLP9-F1
#
_entry.id   AF-A0A9D8MLP9-F1
#
_cell.length_a   1.000
_cell.length_b   1.000
_cell.length_c   1.000
_cell.angle_alpha   90.00
_cell.angle_beta   90.00
_cell.angle_gamma   90.00
#
_symmetry.space_group_name_H-M   'P 1'
#
loop_
_entity.id
_entity.type
_entity.pdbx_description
1 polymer ?
#
loop_
_entity_poly.entity_id
_entity_poly.type
_entity_poly.pdbx_seq_one_letter_code
_entity_poly.pdbx_strand_id
1 'polypeptide(L)'
;MSGLLVLALAGMTAQAAAPTLSYEVTGNNLILTYTGTLLQSADAVNWTEVQSASSPYQVALSDKKLFFCAKGATSKDITIPLSWNVNLDMIWVEPGTFLMGSLEDELGRANDETQYEVTLTKGYWLGKFEVTQAQYEAVMGKNPSNWKGADLPVEKVTWNDAMEFCAILTASEKAAGRLPEGYEYTLPTEAQWEYACRAETTTALNSGKDLSDQEQCPEMDEVGWYKYNCDDKTHPVGQKLPNAWGLYDMHGNVREWCLDWYKYAYPTSAVTDPTGPETGTFRVIRGGGWSSEASRCRSAYRSNSFPDGKSNIYGFRVALAPVSFVPGKNITVPLSEDVSLDMIWIKSGTFMMGSPEDELGRSKSETQHQVTLTKGYWLGKFEVTQAQYEAVMGKNPSNWKGSDLPVESMTWFDAKEFCAKLTAIEREAGRLLEGYEFTLPTEAQWEYACRAGTTTALNSGKNLSDMYECPEMDEVGWYDGNSDDTTHPVGQKQPNAWGLYDMHGNVNEWCLDWLGDYPTSAVTDPTGSVAGEYRVMRGGSWFGFASGSRSAFRNRSYPDTGWGLAGFRLALVYNPSITIPLSDTVDLNLIWIKPGTFLMGSPENE
;
A
#
# COMPACT_ATOMS: atom_id res chain seq x y z
N MET A 1 -37.45 13.21 -19.70
CA MET A 1 -37.93 13.50 -18.33
C MET A 1 -37.68 14.97 -18.07
N SER A 2 -38.69 15.72 -17.64
CA SER A 2 -38.59 17.14 -17.30
C SER A 2 -38.78 17.32 -15.80
N GLY A 3 -37.87 18.04 -15.15
CA GLY A 3 -37.92 18.32 -13.71
C GLY A 3 -37.57 19.78 -13.44
N LEU A 4 -38.25 20.37 -12.45
CA LEU A 4 -38.01 21.74 -12.01
C LEU A 4 -37.18 21.71 -10.72
N LEU A 5 -35.99 22.32 -10.72
CA LEU A 5 -35.18 22.50 -9.52
C LEU A 5 -35.32 23.95 -9.05
N VAL A 6 -35.91 24.14 -7.86
CA VAL A 6 -36.03 25.46 -7.24
C VAL A 6 -34.79 25.68 -6.36
N LEU A 7 -33.91 26.58 -6.78
CA LEU A 7 -32.73 27.00 -6.01
C LEU A 7 -33.17 28.06 -4.98
N ALA A 8 -33.29 27.66 -3.72
CA ALA A 8 -33.43 28.61 -2.63
C ALA A 8 -32.04 29.11 -2.21
N LEU A 9 -31.65 30.30 -2.68
CA LEU A 9 -30.47 31.02 -2.18
C LEU A 9 -30.82 31.67 -0.83
N ALA A 10 -30.10 31.31 0.22
CA ALA A 10 -30.25 31.95 1.53
C ALA A 10 -29.79 33.41 1.45
N GLY A 11 -30.71 34.36 1.67
CA GLY A 11 -30.39 35.79 1.80
C GLY A 11 -31.28 36.79 1.06
N MET A 12 -32.33 36.37 0.32
CA MET A 12 -33.18 37.31 -0.41
C MET A 12 -34.39 37.78 0.40
N THR A 13 -34.56 39.10 0.51
CA THR A 13 -35.80 39.72 0.98
C THR A 13 -36.91 39.59 -0.07
N ALA A 14 -38.13 39.41 0.42
CA ALA A 14 -39.31 39.02 -0.35
C ALA A 14 -39.79 40.10 -1.34
N GLN A 15 -39.30 40.12 -2.59
CA GLN A 15 -40.06 40.71 -3.72
C GLN A 15 -39.58 40.31 -5.13
N ALA A 16 -38.66 39.34 -5.32
CA ALA A 16 -38.26 38.87 -6.65
C ALA A 16 -38.58 37.37 -6.81
N ALA A 17 -39.15 36.99 -7.96
CA ALA A 17 -39.38 35.58 -8.28
C ALA A 17 -38.06 34.82 -8.19
N ALA A 18 -38.04 33.71 -7.43
CA ALA A 18 -36.83 32.92 -7.23
C ALA A 18 -36.29 32.44 -8.59
N PRO A 19 -34.98 32.53 -8.84
CA PRO A 19 -34.39 32.05 -10.07
C PRO A 19 -34.64 30.54 -10.20
N THR A 20 -35.06 30.11 -11.38
CA THR A 20 -35.34 28.70 -11.65
C THR A 20 -34.33 28.16 -12.65
N LEU A 21 -33.79 26.98 -12.34
CA LEU A 21 -32.98 26.21 -13.28
C LEU A 21 -33.77 24.96 -13.64
N SER A 22 -34.14 24.85 -14.90
CA SER A 22 -34.84 23.69 -15.45
C SER A 22 -33.91 22.91 -16.37
N TYR A 23 -34.17 21.62 -16.51
CA TYR A 23 -33.45 20.79 -17.45
C TYR A 23 -34.40 19.99 -18.31
N GLU A 24 -33.98 19.78 -19.55
CA GLU A 24 -34.65 18.91 -20.51
C GLU A 24 -33.62 17.98 -21.15
N VAL A 25 -33.96 16.70 -21.27
CA VAL A 25 -33.13 15.72 -21.97
C VAL A 25 -33.82 15.32 -23.26
N THR A 26 -33.20 15.65 -24.39
CA THR A 26 -33.67 15.28 -25.74
C THR A 26 -32.58 14.49 -26.45
N GLY A 27 -32.80 13.18 -26.62
CA GLY A 27 -31.77 12.27 -27.12
C GLY A 27 -30.57 12.19 -26.16
N ASN A 28 -29.34 12.35 -26.69
CA ASN A 28 -28.10 12.42 -25.90
C ASN A 28 -27.77 13.84 -25.39
N ASN A 29 -28.65 14.82 -25.61
CA ASN A 29 -28.39 16.21 -25.22
C ASN A 29 -29.12 16.55 -23.92
N LEU A 30 -28.40 17.15 -22.96
CA LEU A 30 -28.95 17.79 -21.76
C LEU A 30 -28.99 19.30 -21.98
N ILE A 31 -30.19 19.88 -22.00
CA ILE A 31 -30.43 21.32 -22.17
C ILE A 31 -30.77 21.90 -20.79
N LEU A 32 -30.00 22.90 -20.35
CA LEU A 32 -30.25 23.63 -19.11
C LEU A 32 -30.82 25.01 -19.43
N THR A 33 -31.96 25.37 -18.85
CA THR A 33 -32.61 26.67 -19.02
C THR A 33 -32.70 27.39 -17.69
N TYR A 34 -31.99 28.51 -17.58
CA TYR A 34 -32.04 29.40 -16.41
C TYR A 34 -33.02 30.55 -16.67
N THR A 35 -33.89 30.82 -15.71
CA THR A 35 -34.85 31.94 -15.75
C THR A 35 -34.69 32.79 -14.49
N GLY A 36 -34.11 33.98 -14.64
CA GLY A 36 -33.87 34.95 -13.56
C GLY A 36 -33.15 36.22 -14.04
N THR A 37 -33.24 37.31 -13.27
CA THR A 37 -32.53 38.56 -13.58
C THR A 37 -31.07 38.45 -13.11
N LEU A 38 -30.13 38.50 -14.04
CA LEU A 38 -28.69 38.55 -13.74
C LEU A 38 -28.35 39.88 -13.07
N LEU A 39 -27.93 39.84 -11.80
CA LEU A 39 -27.27 40.99 -11.16
C LEU A 39 -25.81 40.99 -11.61
N GLN A 40 -25.42 42.03 -12.36
CA GLN A 40 -24.02 42.27 -12.75
C GLN A 40 -23.18 42.56 -11.49
N SER A 41 -22.30 41.63 -11.12
CA SER A 41 -21.06 41.95 -10.39
C SER A 41 -19.90 41.96 -11.39
N ALA A 42 -18.84 42.69 -11.07
CA ALA A 42 -17.76 43.07 -11.99
C ALA A 42 -16.92 41.91 -12.59
N ASP A 43 -17.26 40.65 -12.31
CA ASP A 43 -16.58 39.46 -12.83
C ASP A 43 -17.49 38.54 -13.68
N ALA A 44 -18.64 39.04 -14.15
CA ALA A 44 -19.59 38.22 -14.91
C ALA A 44 -19.33 38.24 -16.43
N VAL A 45 -19.06 37.06 -16.99
CA VAL A 45 -18.93 36.78 -18.44
C VAL A 45 -20.25 37.08 -19.16
N ASN A 46 -20.16 37.84 -20.25
CA ASN A 46 -21.29 38.20 -21.13
C ASN A 46 -21.73 36.97 -21.94
N TRP A 47 -22.98 36.52 -21.75
CA TRP A 47 -23.56 35.41 -22.52
C TRP A 47 -24.32 35.94 -23.74
N THR A 48 -23.60 36.18 -24.83
CA THR A 48 -24.19 36.27 -26.17
C THR A 48 -23.27 35.59 -27.18
N GLU A 49 -23.83 34.58 -27.84
CA GLU A 49 -23.26 33.83 -28.98
C GLU A 49 -22.01 32.97 -28.71
N VAL A 50 -22.24 31.68 -28.42
CA VAL A 50 -21.25 30.64 -28.73
C VAL A 50 -21.29 30.40 -30.25
N GLN A 51 -20.58 31.24 -31.00
CA GLN A 51 -19.98 30.83 -32.27
C GLN A 51 -18.52 30.48 -32.02
N SER A 52 -18.06 29.44 -32.70
CA SER A 52 -16.74 28.83 -32.59
C SER A 52 -15.57 29.83 -32.59
N ALA A 53 -14.99 30.12 -31.43
CA ALA A 53 -13.57 30.37 -31.19
C ALA A 53 -13.33 30.79 -29.72
N SER A 54 -12.27 30.23 -29.12
CA SER A 54 -11.63 30.65 -27.86
C SER A 54 -12.54 30.86 -26.63
N SER A 55 -12.95 29.75 -26.01
CA SER A 55 -13.30 29.72 -24.57
C SER A 55 -12.29 28.83 -23.83
N PRO A 56 -11.82 29.21 -22.63
CA PRO A 56 -10.85 28.44 -21.85
C PRO A 56 -11.51 27.31 -21.06
N TYR A 57 -12.66 26.77 -21.46
CA TYR A 57 -13.29 25.65 -20.75
C TYR A 57 -13.73 24.58 -21.72
N GLN A 58 -13.43 23.32 -21.42
CA GLN A 58 -14.06 22.17 -22.06
C GLN A 58 -15.18 21.64 -21.15
N VAL A 59 -16.32 21.35 -21.75
CA VAL A 59 -17.47 20.74 -21.08
C VAL A 59 -17.50 19.27 -21.49
N ALA A 60 -17.39 18.36 -20.52
CA ALA A 60 -17.56 16.93 -20.73
C ALA A 60 -18.68 16.41 -19.82
N LEU A 61 -19.48 15.48 -20.36
CA LEU A 61 -20.54 14.78 -19.65
C LEU A 61 -20.09 13.36 -19.34
N SER A 62 -20.06 13.02 -18.04
CA SER A 62 -20.01 11.65 -17.54
C SER A 62 -21.01 11.54 -16.39
N ASP A 63 -21.84 10.50 -16.39
CA ASP A 63 -22.78 10.13 -15.31
C ASP A 63 -23.63 11.27 -14.72
N LYS A 64 -24.24 12.08 -15.60
CA LYS A 64 -25.19 13.15 -15.23
C LYS A 64 -24.61 14.24 -14.32
N LYS A 65 -23.29 14.38 -14.22
CA LYS A 65 -22.61 15.50 -13.55
C LYS A 65 -21.89 16.38 -14.58
N LEU A 66 -21.93 17.69 -14.37
CA LEU A 66 -21.25 18.69 -15.20
C LEU A 66 -19.89 19.03 -14.57
N PHE A 67 -18.81 18.86 -15.33
CA PHE A 67 -17.47 19.27 -14.95
C PHE A 67 -17.04 20.49 -15.77
N PHE A 68 -16.43 21.48 -15.13
CA PHE A 68 -15.76 22.61 -15.78
C PHE A 68 -14.26 22.44 -15.56
N CYS A 69 -13.50 22.16 -16.62
CA CYS A 69 -12.04 22.16 -16.54
C CYS A 69 -11.49 23.40 -17.25
N ALA A 70 -10.74 24.23 -16.51
CA ALA A 70 -10.10 25.42 -17.04
C ALA A 70 -8.90 25.01 -17.93
N LYS A 71 -8.99 25.37 -19.21
CA LYS A 71 -7.91 25.32 -20.19
C LYS A 71 -6.88 26.38 -19.84
N GLY A 72 -5.82 25.95 -19.17
CA GLY A 72 -4.66 26.79 -18.85
C GLY A 72 -4.16 26.73 -17.40
N ALA A 73 -4.65 25.82 -16.55
CA ALA A 73 -4.02 25.58 -15.26
C ALA A 73 -2.76 24.74 -15.44
N THR A 74 -1.60 25.34 -15.16
CA THR A 74 -0.29 24.66 -15.09
C THR A 74 -0.05 23.97 -13.74
N SER A 75 -1.03 23.96 -12.84
CA SER A 75 -0.87 23.30 -11.54
C SER A 75 -1.15 21.80 -11.65
N LYS A 76 -0.26 21.00 -11.08
CA LYS A 76 -0.44 19.56 -10.87
C LYS A 76 -1.35 19.25 -9.68
N ASP A 77 -1.80 20.27 -8.93
CA ASP A 77 -2.68 20.10 -7.78
C ASP A 77 -4.02 19.47 -8.18
N ILE A 78 -4.62 18.72 -7.26
CA ILE A 78 -5.86 17.98 -7.50
C ILE A 78 -6.87 18.24 -6.40
N THR A 79 -8.16 18.12 -6.74
CA THR A 79 -9.26 18.21 -5.78
C THR A 79 -10.08 16.93 -5.88
N ILE A 80 -10.21 16.22 -4.76
CA ILE A 80 -10.95 14.96 -4.66
C ILE A 80 -12.33 15.22 -4.04
N PRO A 81 -13.43 14.98 -4.78
CA PRO A 81 -14.78 15.16 -4.24
C PRO A 81 -15.15 13.97 -3.34
N LEU A 82 -15.24 14.20 -2.02
CA LEU A 82 -15.59 13.15 -1.05
C LEU A 82 -17.10 12.99 -0.89
N SER A 83 -17.86 14.09 -0.93
CA SER A 83 -19.32 14.08 -0.91
C SER A 83 -19.89 15.41 -1.47
N TRP A 84 -21.21 15.63 -1.36
CA TRP A 84 -21.81 16.88 -1.82
C TRP A 84 -21.23 18.08 -1.04
N ASN A 85 -20.51 18.95 -1.75
CA ASN A 85 -19.80 20.12 -1.22
C ASN A 85 -18.67 19.83 -0.22
N VAL A 86 -18.13 18.61 -0.18
CA VAL A 86 -16.95 18.28 0.64
C VAL A 86 -15.84 17.80 -0.29
N ASN A 87 -14.76 18.57 -0.32
CA ASN A 87 -13.60 18.34 -1.20
C ASN A 87 -12.33 18.17 -0.37
N LEU A 88 -11.41 17.34 -0.86
CA LEU A 88 -10.04 17.22 -0.37
C LEU A 88 -9.09 17.78 -1.42
N ASP A 89 -8.54 18.97 -1.16
CA ASP A 89 -7.52 19.58 -2.01
C ASP A 89 -6.14 19.00 -1.68
N MET A 90 -5.36 18.66 -2.69
CA MET A 90 -4.02 18.10 -2.55
C MET A 90 -3.02 18.84 -3.44
N ILE A 91 -1.87 19.17 -2.85
CA ILE A 91 -0.79 19.90 -3.48
C ILE A 91 0.24 18.91 -4.03
N TRP A 92 0.67 19.09 -5.27
CA TRP A 92 1.77 18.29 -5.82
C TRP A 92 3.09 18.69 -5.20
N VAL A 93 3.82 17.70 -4.68
CA VAL A 93 5.19 17.84 -4.17
C VAL A 93 6.13 17.20 -5.18
N GLU A 94 7.04 17.99 -5.75
CA GLU A 94 8.06 17.49 -6.69
C GLU A 94 9.06 16.56 -5.99
N PRO A 95 9.63 15.56 -6.67
CA PRO A 95 10.76 14.81 -6.14
C PRO A 95 11.96 15.74 -5.93
N GLY A 96 12.83 15.39 -4.98
CA GLY A 96 14.01 16.18 -4.69
C GLY A 96 14.79 15.70 -3.48
N THR A 97 15.87 16.41 -3.20
CA THR A 97 16.78 16.11 -2.09
C THR A 97 16.75 17.25 -1.08
N PHE A 98 16.74 16.92 0.20
CA PHE A 98 16.81 17.90 1.29
C PHE A 98 17.57 17.38 2.50
N LEU A 99 17.92 18.30 3.39
CA LEU A 99 18.48 17.98 4.69
C LEU A 99 17.34 17.84 5.71
N MET A 100 17.11 16.61 6.16
CA MET A 100 16.15 16.27 7.21
C MET A 100 16.80 16.35 8.58
N GLY A 101 16.07 16.80 9.60
CA GLY A 101 16.62 17.10 10.93
C GLY A 101 16.98 18.57 11.10
N SER A 102 17.69 18.93 12.18
CA SER A 102 17.99 20.32 12.53
C SER A 102 19.48 20.56 12.75
N LEU A 103 19.90 21.82 12.57
CA LEU A 103 21.25 22.29 12.90
C LEU A 103 21.53 22.15 14.40
N GLU A 104 22.78 21.86 14.79
CA GLU A 104 23.14 21.62 16.20
C GLU A 104 22.80 22.78 17.13
N ASP A 105 22.82 24.02 16.63
CA ASP A 105 22.55 25.26 17.35
C ASP A 105 21.13 25.81 17.14
N GLU A 106 20.25 25.10 16.45
CA GLU A 106 18.84 25.51 16.27
C GLU A 106 18.12 25.60 17.62
N LEU A 107 17.50 26.75 17.90
CA LEU A 107 16.84 27.00 19.18
C LEU A 107 15.67 26.03 19.40
N GLY A 108 15.69 25.29 20.52
CA GLY A 108 14.65 24.33 20.86
C GLY A 108 14.82 22.94 20.23
N ARG A 109 15.97 22.67 19.61
CA ARG A 109 16.37 21.36 19.07
C ARG A 109 16.26 20.22 20.10
N ALA A 110 15.76 19.07 19.67
CA ALA A 110 15.83 17.82 20.42
C ALA A 110 17.03 16.95 20.00
N ASN A 111 17.36 15.96 20.82
CA ASN A 111 18.55 15.12 20.62
C ASN A 111 18.39 14.08 19.49
N ASP A 112 17.17 13.85 19.01
CA ASP A 112 16.80 12.87 17.97
C ASP A 112 16.61 13.50 16.58
N GLU A 113 17.12 14.72 16.39
CA GLU A 113 16.96 15.53 15.18
C GLU A 113 18.31 15.74 14.44
N THR A 114 19.21 14.75 14.46
CA THR A 114 20.50 14.83 13.74
C THR A 114 20.27 14.99 12.24
N GLN A 115 20.96 15.96 11.63
CA GLN A 115 20.76 16.27 10.22
C GLN A 115 21.40 15.22 9.28
N TYR A 116 20.68 14.81 8.25
CA TYR A 116 21.16 13.90 7.20
C TYR A 116 20.44 14.17 5.87
N GLU A 117 21.04 13.72 4.77
CA GLU A 117 20.48 13.92 3.44
C GLU A 117 19.42 12.86 3.11
N VAL A 118 18.29 13.31 2.59
CA VAL A 118 17.21 12.45 2.10
C VAL A 118 16.90 12.83 0.66
N THR A 119 16.86 11.83 -0.22
CA THR A 119 16.38 11.97 -1.60
C THR A 119 15.03 11.29 -1.75
N LEU A 120 14.00 12.03 -2.16
CA LEU A 120 12.71 11.51 -2.59
C LEU A 120 12.70 11.42 -4.11
N THR A 121 12.67 10.20 -4.67
CA THR A 121 12.82 9.98 -6.11
C THR A 121 11.53 10.18 -6.90
N LYS A 122 10.39 10.17 -6.19
CA LYS A 122 9.06 10.31 -6.80
C LYS A 122 8.30 11.46 -6.16
N GLY A 123 7.60 12.21 -7.00
CA GLY A 123 6.61 13.16 -6.54
C GLY A 123 5.37 12.46 -5.98
N TYR A 124 4.63 13.18 -5.16
CA TYR A 124 3.40 12.72 -4.53
C TYR A 124 2.51 13.93 -4.27
N TRP A 125 1.21 13.71 -4.06
CA TRP A 125 0.35 14.79 -3.58
C TRP A 125 0.23 14.71 -2.06
N LEU A 126 0.21 15.87 -1.41
CA LEU A 126 -0.03 16.00 0.02
C LEU A 126 -1.24 16.90 0.25
N GLY A 127 -2.13 16.51 1.16
CA GLY A 127 -3.32 17.29 1.51
C GLY A 127 -2.96 18.73 1.83
N LYS A 128 -3.65 19.68 1.21
CA LYS A 128 -3.42 21.12 1.40
C LYS A 128 -3.54 21.54 2.87
N PHE A 129 -4.44 20.87 3.57
CA PHE A 129 -4.76 21.03 4.98
C PHE A 129 -4.68 19.68 5.70
N GLU A 130 -4.69 19.72 7.03
CA GLU A 130 -5.08 18.58 7.85
C GLU A 130 -6.47 18.08 7.41
N VAL A 131 -6.76 16.79 7.56
CA VAL A 131 -8.09 16.25 7.25
C VAL A 131 -9.12 16.92 8.17
N THR A 132 -10.12 17.56 7.57
CA THR A 132 -11.18 18.25 8.31
C THR A 132 -12.21 17.27 8.84
N GLN A 133 -12.99 17.71 9.83
CA GLN A 133 -14.09 16.92 10.39
C GLN A 133 -15.13 16.55 9.33
N ALA A 134 -15.46 17.46 8.42
CA ALA A 134 -16.40 17.18 7.33
C ALA A 134 -15.85 16.14 6.34
N GLN A 135 -14.55 16.21 6.01
CA GLN A 135 -13.89 15.21 5.15
C GLN A 135 -13.85 13.83 5.83
N TYR A 136 -13.47 13.79 7.11
CA TYR A 136 -13.43 12.54 7.88
C TYR A 136 -14.82 11.91 8.00
N GLU A 137 -15.85 12.69 8.31
CA GLU A 137 -17.23 12.19 8.40
C GLU A 137 -17.77 11.70 7.05
N ALA A 138 -17.40 12.35 5.94
CA ALA A 138 -17.79 11.92 4.60
C ALA A 138 -17.24 10.54 4.22
N VAL A 139 -16.03 10.19 4.69
CA VAL A 139 -15.37 8.90 4.39
C VAL A 139 -15.70 7.83 5.43
N MET A 140 -15.70 8.20 6.71
CA MET A 140 -15.78 7.25 7.84
C MET A 140 -17.19 7.14 8.43
N GLY A 141 -18.12 8.02 8.05
CA GLY A 141 -19.50 8.06 8.57
C GLY A 141 -19.62 8.43 10.05
N LYS A 142 -18.55 8.93 10.67
CA LYS A 142 -18.49 9.30 12.09
C LYS A 142 -17.54 10.49 12.30
N ASN A 143 -17.71 11.24 13.40
CA ASN A 143 -16.83 12.33 13.79
C ASN A 143 -16.39 12.20 15.28
N PRO A 144 -15.16 11.72 15.55
CA PRO A 144 -14.68 11.46 16.92
C PRO A 144 -14.19 12.69 17.68
N SER A 145 -14.07 13.85 17.01
CA SER A 145 -13.40 15.05 17.54
C SER A 145 -14.00 15.53 18.87
N ASN A 146 -13.15 16.07 19.72
CA ASN A 146 -13.50 16.82 20.92
C ASN A 146 -14.22 18.13 20.62
N TRP A 147 -13.66 18.98 19.76
CA TRP A 147 -14.31 20.22 19.31
C TRP A 147 -15.08 19.97 18.01
N LYS A 148 -16.15 20.72 17.77
CA LYS A 148 -17.04 20.50 16.62
C LYS A 148 -17.05 21.71 15.68
N GLY A 149 -16.80 21.44 14.41
CA GLY A 149 -16.85 22.40 13.32
C GLY A 149 -16.38 21.74 12.03
N ALA A 150 -17.10 21.97 10.92
CA ALA A 150 -16.86 21.29 9.64
C ALA A 150 -15.42 21.45 9.15
N ASP A 151 -14.88 22.66 9.27
CA ASP A 151 -13.54 23.04 8.80
C ASP A 151 -12.44 22.90 9.87
N LEU A 152 -12.78 22.45 11.08
CA LEU A 152 -11.77 22.10 12.09
C LEU A 152 -11.07 20.81 11.63
N PRO A 153 -9.79 20.61 11.98
CA PRO A 153 -9.14 19.31 11.79
C PRO A 153 -9.89 18.24 12.58
N VAL A 154 -9.91 17.02 12.05
CA VAL A 154 -10.31 15.85 12.81
C VAL A 154 -9.24 15.54 13.85
N GLU A 155 -9.66 15.33 15.10
CA GLU A 155 -8.77 14.86 16.17
C GLU A 155 -9.43 13.73 16.96
N LYS A 156 -8.72 13.19 17.97
CA LYS A 156 -9.08 11.93 18.66
C LYS A 156 -9.12 10.72 17.73
N VAL A 157 -8.32 10.75 16.67
CA VAL A 157 -8.12 9.62 15.76
C VAL A 157 -6.82 8.89 16.10
N THR A 158 -6.87 7.57 16.07
CA THR A 158 -5.68 6.72 16.17
C THR A 158 -4.96 6.64 14.83
N TRP A 159 -3.72 6.14 14.82
CA TRP A 159 -3.01 5.89 13.56
C TRP A 159 -3.77 4.87 12.68
N ASN A 160 -4.39 3.87 13.32
CA ASN A 160 -5.19 2.87 12.62
C ASN A 160 -6.45 3.49 11.99
N ASP A 161 -7.14 4.40 12.67
CA ASP A 161 -8.30 5.12 12.11
C ASP A 161 -7.90 5.96 10.88
N ALA A 162 -6.72 6.60 10.92
CA ALA A 162 -6.21 7.40 9.81
C ALA A 162 -5.82 6.53 8.60
N MET A 163 -5.21 5.37 8.84
CA MET A 163 -4.94 4.40 7.78
C MET A 163 -6.22 3.77 7.21
N GLU A 164 -7.25 3.54 8.04
CA GLU A 164 -8.56 3.07 7.57
C GLU A 164 -9.24 4.11 6.68
N PHE A 165 -9.20 5.39 7.04
CA PHE A 165 -9.64 6.48 6.18
C PHE A 165 -8.96 6.42 4.80
N CYS A 166 -7.63 6.29 4.79
CA CYS A 166 -6.84 6.21 3.56
C CYS A 166 -7.19 4.96 2.72
N ALA A 167 -7.43 3.83 3.36
CA ALA A 167 -7.82 2.59 2.69
C ALA A 167 -9.22 2.70 2.05
N ILE A 168 -10.20 3.28 2.75
CA ILE A 168 -11.55 3.51 2.22
C ILE A 168 -11.48 4.49 1.04
N LEU A 169 -10.72 5.58 1.18
CA LEU A 169 -10.55 6.56 0.11
C LEU A 169 -9.91 5.91 -1.13
N THR A 170 -8.84 5.13 -0.95
CA THR A 170 -8.20 4.36 -2.03
C THR A 170 -9.18 3.42 -2.72
N ALA A 171 -9.93 2.62 -1.98
CA ALA A 171 -10.90 1.70 -2.55
C ALA A 171 -12.01 2.45 -3.31
N SER A 172 -12.49 3.57 -2.77
CA SER A 172 -13.56 4.37 -3.38
C SER A 172 -13.13 5.07 -4.67
N GLU A 173 -11.94 5.67 -4.70
CA GLU A 173 -11.41 6.34 -5.88
C GLU A 173 -10.97 5.33 -6.95
N LYS A 174 -10.49 4.15 -6.54
CA LYS A 174 -10.23 3.03 -7.46
C LYS A 174 -11.53 2.55 -8.10
N ALA A 175 -12.56 2.27 -7.30
CA ALA A 175 -13.86 1.82 -7.81
C ALA A 175 -14.53 2.85 -8.73
N ALA A 176 -14.19 4.13 -8.57
CA ALA A 176 -14.69 5.21 -9.41
C ALA A 176 -13.78 5.56 -10.61
N GLY A 177 -12.69 4.81 -10.83
CA GLY A 177 -11.74 5.05 -11.93
C GLY A 177 -11.00 6.38 -11.86
N ARG A 178 -10.88 6.98 -10.67
CA ARG A 178 -10.24 8.29 -10.44
C ARG A 178 -8.86 8.20 -9.79
N LEU A 179 -8.53 7.05 -9.20
CA LEU A 179 -7.22 6.81 -8.61
C LEU A 179 -6.17 6.63 -9.73
N PRO A 180 -5.08 7.43 -9.75
CA PRO A 180 -3.98 7.21 -10.68
C PRO A 180 -3.38 5.81 -10.51
N GLU A 181 -3.07 5.15 -11.63
CA GLU A 181 -2.49 3.81 -11.61
C GLU A 181 -1.18 3.80 -10.81
N GLY A 182 -1.03 2.82 -9.91
CA GLY A 182 0.16 2.68 -9.08
C GLY A 182 0.28 3.69 -7.95
N TYR A 183 -0.79 4.43 -7.62
CA TYR A 183 -0.87 5.29 -6.44
C TYR A 183 -1.90 4.76 -5.43
N GLU A 184 -1.73 5.13 -4.16
CA GLU A 184 -2.69 4.91 -3.09
C GLU A 184 -2.79 6.14 -2.18
N TYR A 185 -3.94 6.32 -1.56
CA TYR A 185 -4.04 7.25 -0.43
C TYR A 185 -3.43 6.58 0.80
N THR A 186 -2.58 7.31 1.51
CA THR A 186 -1.83 6.84 2.67
C THR A 186 -1.47 8.01 3.59
N LEU A 187 -0.81 7.73 4.71
CA LEU A 187 -0.14 8.78 5.49
C LEU A 187 1.21 9.10 4.85
N PRO A 188 1.68 10.37 4.87
CA PRO A 188 3.02 10.69 4.41
C PRO A 188 4.06 9.95 5.26
N THR A 189 5.19 9.56 4.64
CA THR A 189 6.36 9.18 5.44
C THR A 189 6.84 10.39 6.25
N GLU A 190 7.60 10.14 7.30
CA GLU A 190 8.21 11.19 8.12
C GLU A 190 9.06 12.14 7.25
N ALA A 191 9.80 11.58 6.29
CA ALA A 191 10.60 12.34 5.35
C ALA A 191 9.76 13.14 4.36
N GLN A 192 8.69 12.56 3.80
CA GLN A 192 7.74 13.30 2.96
C GLN A 192 7.15 14.48 3.73
N TRP A 193 6.69 14.24 4.96
CA TRP A 193 6.11 15.29 5.80
C TRP A 193 7.09 16.44 6.04
N GLU A 194 8.33 16.16 6.45
CA GLU A 194 9.30 17.23 6.72
C GLU A 194 9.74 17.97 5.46
N TYR A 195 9.93 17.25 4.35
CA TYR A 195 10.26 17.86 3.06
C TYR A 195 9.17 18.85 2.62
N ALA A 196 7.91 18.41 2.71
CA ALA A 196 6.76 19.23 2.40
C ALA A 196 6.57 20.38 3.39
N CYS A 197 6.83 20.17 4.68
CA CYS A 197 6.78 21.23 5.70
C CYS A 197 7.77 22.35 5.35
N ARG A 198 9.03 21.98 5.09
CA ARG A 198 10.13 22.88 4.79
C ARG A 198 9.91 23.68 3.52
N ALA A 199 9.39 23.04 2.46
CA ALA A 199 9.19 23.69 1.16
C ALA A 199 10.38 24.56 0.75
N GLU A 200 11.56 23.93 0.70
CA GLU A 200 12.88 24.51 0.37
C GLU A 200 13.57 25.32 1.48
N THR A 201 12.94 25.60 2.62
CA THR A 201 13.61 26.28 3.74
C THR A 201 14.47 25.35 4.60
N THR A 202 15.55 25.89 5.15
CA THR A 202 16.45 25.17 6.07
C THR A 202 16.31 25.61 7.53
N THR A 203 15.46 26.60 7.79
CA THR A 203 15.21 27.20 9.11
C THR A 203 14.25 26.35 9.95
N ALA A 204 14.07 26.75 11.22
CA ALA A 204 13.15 26.08 12.15
C ALA A 204 11.68 26.11 11.67
N LEU A 205 11.27 27.18 10.96
CA LEU A 205 9.94 27.36 10.38
C LEU A 205 9.97 27.46 8.85
N ASN A 206 8.86 27.12 8.21
CA ASN A 206 8.64 27.18 6.76
C ASN A 206 8.57 28.62 6.20
N SER A 207 8.50 29.63 7.06
CA SER A 207 8.55 31.04 6.69
C SER A 207 9.96 31.56 6.39
N GLY A 208 10.98 30.71 6.51
CA GLY A 208 12.38 31.10 6.38
C GLY A 208 12.93 31.79 7.64
N LYS A 209 12.29 31.58 8.80
CA LYS A 209 12.66 32.19 10.09
C LYS A 209 12.97 31.12 11.14
N ASP A 210 13.90 31.44 12.03
CA ASP A 210 14.15 30.66 13.25
C ASP A 210 13.36 31.21 14.43
N LEU A 211 13.18 30.39 15.46
CA LEU A 211 12.48 30.82 16.68
C LEU A 211 13.30 31.87 17.43
N SER A 212 12.66 32.95 17.89
CA SER A 212 13.27 33.90 18.82
C SER A 212 13.21 33.43 20.29
N ASP A 213 12.30 32.52 20.60
CA ASP A 213 12.04 31.96 21.94
C ASP A 213 11.45 30.55 21.82
N GLN A 214 11.79 29.65 22.76
CA GLN A 214 11.37 28.24 22.70
C GLN A 214 9.91 28.00 23.07
N GLU A 215 9.30 28.91 23.82
CA GLU A 215 7.92 28.80 24.28
C GLU A 215 6.99 29.63 23.39
N GLN A 216 7.25 30.92 23.26
CA GLN A 216 6.38 31.90 22.60
C GLN A 216 7.18 32.87 21.74
N CYS A 217 6.98 32.84 20.42
CA CYS A 217 7.65 33.79 19.52
C CYS A 217 6.71 34.32 18.42
N PRO A 218 6.92 35.58 17.95
CA PRO A 218 6.11 36.19 16.89
C PRO A 218 6.16 35.43 15.57
N GLU A 219 7.27 34.77 15.25
CA GLU A 219 7.44 34.01 14.01
C GLU A 219 6.47 32.82 13.95
N MET A 220 6.21 32.20 15.11
CA MET A 220 5.24 31.12 15.26
C MET A 220 3.79 31.60 15.09
N ASP A 221 3.49 32.84 15.51
CA ASP A 221 2.14 33.42 15.39
C ASP A 221 1.70 33.59 13.93
N GLU A 222 2.65 33.75 13.00
CA GLU A 222 2.38 33.92 11.57
C GLU A 222 1.97 32.60 10.88
N VAL A 223 2.56 31.48 11.29
CA VAL A 223 2.49 30.21 10.56
C VAL A 223 1.64 29.14 11.26
N GLY A 224 1.25 29.37 12.52
CA GLY A 224 0.74 28.28 13.36
C GLY A 224 -0.22 28.65 14.47
N TRP A 225 -1.14 27.73 14.76
CA TRP A 225 -1.95 27.73 15.98
C TRP A 225 -1.26 26.87 17.06
N TYR A 226 -0.80 27.49 18.14
CA TYR A 226 -0.06 26.83 19.22
C TYR A 226 -0.48 27.40 20.58
N LYS A 227 0.15 26.92 21.66
CA LYS A 227 -0.30 27.12 23.06
C LYS A 227 -0.66 28.57 23.40
N TYR A 228 0.04 29.54 22.83
CA TYR A 228 -0.08 30.94 23.21
C TYR A 228 -1.01 31.78 22.32
N ASN A 229 -1.58 31.21 21.25
CA ASN A 229 -2.46 31.95 20.34
C ASN A 229 -3.74 31.19 19.91
N CYS A 230 -4.05 30.04 20.51
CA CYS A 230 -5.11 29.14 20.05
C CYS A 230 -6.40 29.13 20.89
N ASP A 231 -6.53 29.94 21.95
CA ASP A 231 -7.69 29.91 22.86
C ASP A 231 -8.03 28.51 23.40
N ASP A 232 -7.00 27.69 23.67
CA ASP A 232 -7.10 26.32 24.21
C ASP A 232 -7.95 25.34 23.35
N LYS A 233 -7.92 25.49 22.02
CA LYS A 233 -8.66 24.61 21.08
C LYS A 233 -8.04 24.57 19.68
N THR A 234 -8.53 23.64 18.87
CA THR A 234 -8.27 23.63 17.42
C THR A 234 -9.00 24.76 16.70
N HIS A 235 -8.45 25.19 15.57
CA HIS A 235 -9.00 26.23 14.71
C HIS A 235 -9.29 25.70 13.31
N PRO A 236 -10.16 26.39 12.53
CA PRO A 236 -10.39 26.02 11.15
C PRO A 236 -9.08 26.00 10.36
N VAL A 237 -8.92 25.00 9.51
CA VAL A 237 -7.72 24.85 8.68
C VAL A 237 -7.53 26.05 7.76
N GLY A 238 -6.28 26.37 7.42
CA GLY A 238 -5.95 27.38 6.42
C GLY A 238 -6.08 28.83 6.88
N GLN A 239 -6.11 29.08 8.20
CA GLN A 239 -6.22 30.44 8.75
C GLN A 239 -4.87 31.13 9.03
N LYS A 240 -3.77 30.38 8.98
CA LYS A 240 -2.39 30.89 9.10
C LYS A 240 -1.70 30.93 7.72
N LEU A 241 -0.50 31.52 7.65
CA LEU A 241 0.22 31.59 6.38
C LEU A 241 0.64 30.19 5.89
N PRO A 242 0.47 29.89 4.59
CA PRO A 242 1.01 28.67 4.01
C PRO A 242 2.52 28.76 3.81
N ASN A 243 3.16 27.63 3.55
CA ASN A 243 4.52 27.61 3.03
C ASN A 243 4.59 27.98 1.54
N ALA A 244 5.81 27.98 0.97
CA ALA A 244 6.08 28.32 -0.42
C ALA A 244 5.33 27.44 -1.45
N TRP A 245 4.89 26.25 -1.05
CA TRP A 245 4.14 25.32 -1.91
C TRP A 245 2.63 25.38 -1.69
N GLY A 246 2.13 26.19 -0.75
CA GLY A 246 0.70 26.34 -0.51
C GLY A 246 0.11 25.34 0.49
N LEU A 247 0.94 24.64 1.27
CA LEU A 247 0.52 23.78 2.38
C LEU A 247 0.34 24.63 3.64
N TYR A 248 -0.77 24.41 4.34
CA TYR A 248 -1.16 25.14 5.55
C TYR A 248 -1.04 24.27 6.80
N ASP A 249 -0.96 24.95 7.94
CA ASP A 249 -1.02 24.34 9.28
C ASP A 249 0.12 23.35 9.58
N MET A 250 1.23 23.42 8.82
CA MET A 250 2.41 22.56 9.01
C MET A 250 3.14 22.82 10.35
N HIS A 251 2.77 23.88 11.07
CA HIS A 251 3.34 24.30 12.35
C HIS A 251 2.23 24.53 13.39
N GLY A 252 1.45 23.52 13.79
CA GLY A 252 0.48 23.66 14.88
C GLY A 252 -0.88 23.07 14.55
N ASN A 253 -1.94 23.61 15.18
CA ASN A 253 -3.31 23.13 15.14
C ASN A 253 -3.46 21.70 15.69
N VAL A 254 -3.19 20.65 14.91
CA VAL A 254 -3.04 19.28 15.42
C VAL A 254 -1.73 18.66 14.97
N ARG A 255 -1.23 17.73 15.79
CA ARG A 255 -0.10 16.89 15.39
C ARG A 255 -0.57 15.87 14.37
N GLU A 256 0.26 15.61 13.37
CA GLU A 256 -0.10 14.79 12.23
C GLU A 256 0.59 13.43 12.27
N TRP A 257 -0.20 12.36 12.24
CA TRP A 257 0.32 10.99 12.09
C TRP A 257 1.13 10.82 10.80
N CYS A 258 2.32 10.23 10.90
CA CYS A 258 3.12 9.78 9.75
C CYS A 258 3.11 8.25 9.63
N LEU A 259 3.52 7.73 8.47
CA LEU A 259 3.58 6.31 8.18
C LEU A 259 4.56 5.54 9.09
N ASP A 260 5.68 6.17 9.39
CA ASP A 260 6.89 5.54 9.91
C ASP A 260 6.71 5.05 11.35
N TRP A 261 7.35 3.92 11.64
CA TRP A 261 7.67 3.55 13.02
C TRP A 261 8.75 4.51 13.56
N TYR A 262 8.60 4.98 14.79
CA TYR A 262 9.57 5.85 15.43
C TYR A 262 10.82 5.07 15.84
N LYS A 263 11.97 5.59 15.44
CA LYS A 263 13.29 5.21 15.96
C LYS A 263 14.00 6.47 16.45
N TYR A 264 14.59 6.37 17.63
CA TYR A 264 15.27 7.49 18.29
C TYR A 264 16.39 8.07 17.42
N ALA A 265 17.32 7.25 16.94
CA ALA A 265 18.42 7.74 16.11
C ALA A 265 18.03 7.79 14.63
N TYR A 266 18.17 8.96 14.01
CA TYR A 266 18.23 9.08 12.55
C TYR A 266 19.48 8.40 11.97
N PRO A 267 19.46 8.06 10.68
CA PRO A 267 20.66 7.63 9.95
C PRO A 267 21.76 8.71 10.00
N THR A 268 23.02 8.28 9.85
CA THR A 268 24.18 9.18 9.73
C THR A 268 24.67 9.32 8.29
N SER A 269 24.07 8.60 7.34
CA SER A 269 24.39 8.63 5.91
C SER A 269 23.17 9.08 5.12
N ALA A 270 23.42 9.53 3.88
CA ALA A 270 22.36 9.82 2.94
C ALA A 270 21.46 8.58 2.72
N VAL A 271 20.17 8.82 2.53
CA VAL A 271 19.18 7.78 2.23
C VAL A 271 18.26 8.20 1.08
N THR A 272 17.69 7.22 0.42
CA THR A 272 16.75 7.40 -0.69
C THR A 272 15.41 6.76 -0.33
N ASP A 273 14.32 7.51 -0.51
CA ASP A 273 12.93 7.11 -0.23
C ASP A 273 12.73 6.40 1.14
N PRO A 274 13.19 6.98 2.26
CA PRO A 274 13.09 6.32 3.57
C PRO A 274 11.62 6.16 4.00
N THR A 275 11.32 4.98 4.54
CA THR A 275 9.98 4.58 5.06
C THR A 275 10.00 4.26 6.57
N GLY A 276 11.11 4.62 7.24
CA GLY A 276 11.35 4.28 8.64
C GLY A 276 11.79 2.82 8.84
N PRO A 277 11.92 2.36 10.09
CA PRO A 277 12.24 0.97 10.39
C PRO A 277 11.01 0.07 10.13
N GLU A 278 11.25 -1.20 9.78
CA GLU A 278 10.19 -2.17 9.46
C GLU A 278 9.24 -2.45 10.63
N THR A 279 9.72 -2.34 11.86
CA THR A 279 8.94 -2.56 13.08
C THR A 279 9.25 -1.51 14.14
N GLY A 280 8.30 -1.29 15.05
CA GLY A 280 8.45 -0.35 16.16
C GLY A 280 7.35 -0.48 17.19
N THR A 281 7.46 0.33 18.25
CA THR A 281 6.45 0.42 19.32
C THR A 281 5.55 1.65 19.15
N PHE A 282 6.13 2.75 18.66
CA PHE A 282 5.44 4.03 18.50
C PHE A 282 5.47 4.45 17.03
N ARG A 283 4.42 5.08 16.53
CA ARG A 283 4.39 5.72 15.22
C ARG A 283 4.81 7.19 15.35
N VAL A 284 5.43 7.72 14.30
CA VAL A 284 5.86 9.12 14.25
C VAL A 284 4.65 10.06 14.18
N ILE A 285 4.75 11.21 14.86
CA ILE A 285 3.81 12.33 14.77
C ILE A 285 4.59 13.64 14.63
N ARG A 286 4.17 14.52 13.71
CA ARG A 286 4.85 15.78 13.36
C ARG A 286 3.97 17.03 13.52
N GLY A 287 4.53 18.22 13.28
CA GLY A 287 3.81 19.50 13.15
C GLY A 287 3.59 20.31 14.42
N GLY A 288 3.54 19.67 15.58
CA GLY A 288 3.08 20.34 16.81
C GLY A 288 1.56 20.49 16.81
N GLY A 289 0.99 21.26 17.74
CA GLY A 289 -0.46 21.34 17.87
C GLY A 289 -0.89 22.49 18.77
N TRP A 290 -2.19 22.70 18.92
CA TRP A 290 -2.74 23.84 19.67
C TRP A 290 -2.20 23.94 21.10
N SER A 291 -1.83 22.83 21.75
CA SER A 291 -1.27 22.84 23.11
C SER A 291 0.26 22.80 23.17
N SER A 292 0.96 22.87 22.03
CA SER A 292 2.42 22.81 21.94
C SER A 292 3.05 24.19 22.14
N GLU A 293 4.23 24.22 22.77
CA GLU A 293 5.15 25.37 22.73
C GLU A 293 5.80 25.49 21.35
N ALA A 294 6.31 26.68 21.01
CA ALA A 294 6.90 26.97 19.69
C ALA A 294 8.00 25.97 19.27
N SER A 295 8.88 25.59 20.21
CA SER A 295 9.95 24.59 20.00
C SER A 295 9.43 23.22 19.55
N ARG A 296 8.19 22.85 19.89
CA ARG A 296 7.56 21.57 19.52
C ARG A 296 6.74 21.64 18.23
N CYS A 297 6.78 22.78 17.54
CA CYS A 297 6.13 22.98 16.25
C CYS A 297 7.13 23.21 15.12
N ARG A 298 8.45 23.18 15.38
CA ARG A 298 9.49 23.32 14.35
C ARG A 298 9.38 22.24 13.29
N SER A 299 9.86 22.52 12.07
CA SER A 299 9.90 21.57 10.95
C SER A 299 10.55 20.24 11.32
N ALA A 300 11.64 20.28 12.09
CA ALA A 300 12.41 19.11 12.48
C ALA A 300 11.88 18.41 13.74
N TYR A 301 10.96 19.02 14.49
CA TYR A 301 10.54 18.47 15.78
C TYR A 301 9.82 17.13 15.59
N ARG A 302 10.31 16.12 16.30
CA ARG A 302 9.79 14.76 16.24
C ARG A 302 8.99 14.44 17.48
N SER A 303 7.89 13.73 17.28
CA SER A 303 7.16 13.10 18.36
C SER A 303 6.69 11.72 17.95
N ASN A 304 6.14 10.99 18.91
CA ASN A 304 5.65 9.65 18.69
C ASN A 304 4.56 9.30 19.69
N SER A 305 3.70 8.36 19.31
CA SER A 305 2.73 7.76 20.22
C SER A 305 2.37 6.35 19.80
N PHE A 306 1.70 5.60 20.67
CA PHE A 306 1.25 4.25 20.34
C PHE A 306 0.24 4.31 19.17
N PRO A 307 0.23 3.33 18.25
CA PRO A 307 -0.68 3.34 17.11
C PRO A 307 -2.18 3.42 17.49
N ASP A 308 -2.56 2.92 18.67
CA ASP A 308 -3.92 2.96 19.25
C ASP A 308 -4.15 4.16 20.17
N GLY A 309 -3.13 5.02 20.34
CA GLY A 309 -3.23 6.26 21.08
C GLY A 309 -4.14 7.26 20.37
N LYS A 310 -5.06 7.86 21.11
CA LYS A 310 -5.89 8.97 20.64
C LYS A 310 -5.83 10.13 21.62
N SER A 311 -5.71 11.34 21.07
CA SER A 311 -5.66 12.58 21.85
C SER A 311 -6.40 13.66 21.07
N ASN A 312 -6.90 14.68 21.76
CA ASN A 312 -7.48 15.87 21.13
C ASN A 312 -6.44 16.78 20.47
N ILE A 313 -5.18 16.34 20.40
CA ILE A 313 -4.11 16.98 19.63
C ILE A 313 -3.65 16.11 18.46
N TYR A 314 -4.18 14.89 18.28
CA TYR A 314 -3.75 13.96 17.22
C TYR A 314 -4.77 13.95 16.08
N GLY A 315 -4.35 14.47 14.93
CA GLY A 315 -5.02 14.38 13.65
C GLY A 315 -4.09 13.79 12.59
N PHE A 316 -4.34 14.08 11.33
CA PHE A 316 -3.51 13.61 10.22
C PHE A 316 -3.78 14.40 8.94
N ARG A 317 -2.88 14.21 7.99
CA ARG A 317 -2.96 14.68 6.61
C ARG A 317 -2.78 13.50 5.68
N VAL A 318 -3.43 13.55 4.53
CA VAL A 318 -3.42 12.47 3.54
C VAL A 318 -2.35 12.75 2.50
N ALA A 319 -1.58 11.72 2.15
CA ALA A 319 -0.75 11.69 0.96
C ALA A 319 -1.43 10.80 -0.10
N LEU A 320 -1.32 11.18 -1.38
CA LEU A 320 -1.55 10.30 -2.53
C LEU A 320 -0.17 10.02 -3.11
N ALA A 321 0.36 8.85 -2.80
CA ALA A 321 1.74 8.48 -3.07
C ALA A 321 1.79 7.17 -3.88
N PRO A 322 2.90 6.90 -4.58
CA PRO A 322 3.10 5.62 -5.24
C PRO A 322 2.92 4.47 -4.25
N VAL A 323 2.22 3.41 -4.68
CA VAL A 323 2.06 2.17 -3.89
C VAL A 323 3.44 1.75 -3.41
N SER A 324 3.59 1.75 -2.09
CA SER A 324 4.88 1.50 -1.45
C SER A 324 4.89 0.05 -0.96
N PHE A 325 5.84 -0.75 -1.44
CA PHE A 325 6.09 -2.11 -0.95
C PHE A 325 6.72 -2.05 0.45
N VAL A 326 5.98 -1.59 1.46
CA VAL A 326 6.49 -1.38 2.82
C VAL A 326 6.45 -2.69 3.61
N PRO A 327 7.60 -3.25 4.02
CA PRO A 327 7.65 -4.41 4.93
C PRO A 327 6.72 -4.22 6.12
N GLY A 328 5.90 -5.22 6.42
CA GLY A 328 4.92 -5.15 7.50
C GLY A 328 3.48 -4.86 7.07
N LYS A 329 3.22 -4.57 5.78
CA LYS A 329 1.88 -4.29 5.26
C LYS A 329 1.49 -5.23 4.15
N ASN A 330 0.21 -5.64 4.09
CA ASN A 330 -0.33 -6.29 2.91
C ASN A 330 -0.33 -5.31 1.73
N ILE A 331 -0.20 -5.83 0.51
CA ILE A 331 -0.13 -5.04 -0.72
C ILE A 331 -1.10 -5.59 -1.76
N THR A 332 -1.51 -4.75 -2.69
CA THR A 332 -2.27 -5.15 -3.88
C THR A 332 -1.50 -4.67 -5.10
N VAL A 333 -1.03 -5.61 -5.92
CA VAL A 333 -0.28 -5.33 -7.16
C VAL A 333 -1.26 -5.22 -8.33
N PRO A 334 -1.43 -4.03 -8.96
CA PRO A 334 -2.26 -3.91 -10.14
C PRO A 334 -1.58 -4.58 -11.34
N LEU A 335 -2.30 -5.48 -12.04
CA LEU A 335 -1.81 -6.14 -13.25
C LEU A 335 -2.48 -5.57 -14.52
N SER A 336 -3.71 -5.07 -14.40
CA SER A 336 -4.44 -4.30 -15.42
C SER A 336 -5.56 -3.47 -14.74
N GLU A 337 -6.41 -2.81 -15.52
CA GLU A 337 -7.53 -1.99 -15.02
C GLU A 337 -8.44 -2.76 -14.03
N ASP A 338 -8.77 -4.01 -14.36
CA ASP A 338 -9.71 -4.83 -13.58
C ASP A 338 -9.06 -6.03 -12.86
N VAL A 339 -7.76 -6.25 -13.04
CA VAL A 339 -7.05 -7.42 -12.47
C VAL A 339 -5.96 -6.96 -11.52
N SER A 340 -6.02 -7.44 -10.28
CA SER A 340 -4.97 -7.22 -9.28
C SER A 340 -4.63 -8.49 -8.52
N LEU A 341 -3.45 -8.48 -7.90
CA LEU A 341 -2.93 -9.55 -7.06
C LEU A 341 -2.74 -9.05 -5.62
N ASP A 342 -3.52 -9.60 -4.70
CA ASP A 342 -3.34 -9.32 -3.27
C ASP A 342 -2.22 -10.18 -2.70
N MET A 343 -1.34 -9.57 -1.90
CA MET A 343 -0.28 -10.27 -1.19
C MET A 343 -0.27 -9.94 0.30
N ILE A 344 -0.06 -10.97 1.10
CA ILE A 344 -0.04 -10.92 2.55
C ILE A 344 1.41 -10.82 3.03
N TRP A 345 1.69 -9.87 3.92
CA TRP A 345 2.99 -9.79 4.57
C TRP A 345 3.15 -10.92 5.59
N ILE A 346 4.19 -11.73 5.40
CA ILE A 346 4.58 -12.82 6.28
C ILE A 346 5.78 -12.34 7.10
N LYS A 347 5.58 -12.18 8.40
CA LYS A 347 6.63 -11.76 9.33
C LYS A 347 7.72 -12.84 9.43
N SER A 348 8.98 -12.44 9.60
CA SER A 348 10.05 -13.38 9.96
C SER A 348 9.75 -14.12 11.26
N GLY A 349 10.32 -15.32 11.40
CA GLY A 349 10.11 -16.14 12.58
C GLY A 349 10.69 -17.54 12.46
N THR A 350 10.48 -18.31 13.52
CA THR A 350 10.95 -19.68 13.64
C THR A 350 9.75 -20.62 13.78
N PHE A 351 9.78 -21.76 13.11
CA PHE A 351 8.76 -22.80 13.21
C PHE A 351 9.34 -24.21 13.11
N MET A 352 8.51 -25.19 13.45
CA MET A 352 8.83 -26.61 13.25
C MET A 352 8.27 -27.05 11.89
N MET A 353 9.15 -27.37 10.94
CA MET A 353 8.82 -27.86 9.61
C MET A 353 8.78 -29.39 9.61
N GLY A 354 7.87 -29.99 8.83
CA GLY A 354 7.63 -31.44 8.82
C GLY A 354 6.52 -31.88 9.77
N SER A 355 6.29 -33.19 9.91
CA SER A 355 5.16 -33.77 10.65
C SER A 355 5.59 -34.70 11.79
N PRO A 356 4.88 -34.69 12.95
CA PRO A 356 5.08 -35.63 14.04
C PRO A 356 4.98 -37.09 13.58
N GLU A 357 5.70 -38.01 14.22
CA GLU A 357 5.76 -39.42 13.80
C GLU A 357 4.39 -40.11 13.77
N ASP A 358 3.44 -39.66 14.58
CA ASP A 358 2.09 -40.19 14.74
C ASP A 358 1.01 -39.42 13.95
N GLU A 359 1.38 -38.40 13.15
CA GLU A 359 0.42 -37.67 12.33
C GLU A 359 -0.20 -38.58 11.25
N LEU A 360 -1.53 -38.65 11.20
CA LEU A 360 -2.25 -39.49 10.25
C LEU A 360 -1.95 -39.05 8.80
N GLY A 361 -1.53 -40.00 7.96
CA GLY A 361 -1.20 -39.75 6.56
C GLY A 361 0.22 -39.25 6.32
N ARG A 362 1.08 -39.21 7.34
CA ARG A 362 2.50 -38.82 7.24
C ARG A 362 3.32 -39.65 6.26
N SER A 363 4.17 -38.98 5.47
CA SER A 363 5.25 -39.60 4.69
C SER A 363 6.59 -39.62 5.46
N LYS A 364 7.49 -40.53 5.08
CA LYS A 364 8.85 -40.62 5.64
C LYS A 364 9.75 -39.42 5.31
N SER A 365 9.38 -38.62 4.29
CA SER A 365 10.14 -37.47 3.82
C SER A 365 9.86 -36.17 4.59
N GLU A 366 9.11 -36.26 5.70
CA GLU A 366 8.57 -35.12 6.46
C GLU A 366 9.18 -35.06 7.87
N THR A 367 10.47 -35.36 8.01
CA THR A 367 11.19 -35.33 9.30
C THR A 367 11.13 -33.95 9.95
N GLN A 368 10.71 -33.89 11.21
CA GLN A 368 10.61 -32.62 11.92
C GLN A 368 11.98 -32.00 12.17
N HIS A 369 12.10 -30.72 11.86
CA HIS A 369 13.29 -29.92 12.13
C HIS A 369 12.91 -28.43 12.26
N GLN A 370 13.73 -27.68 13.00
CA GLN A 370 13.47 -26.27 13.23
C GLN A 370 13.99 -25.43 12.05
N VAL A 371 13.16 -24.51 11.56
CA VAL A 371 13.53 -23.55 10.53
C VAL A 371 13.36 -22.14 11.05
N THR A 372 14.35 -21.29 10.83
CA THR A 372 14.28 -19.84 11.08
C THR A 372 14.30 -19.10 9.76
N LEU A 373 13.25 -18.32 9.49
CA LEU A 373 13.22 -17.34 8.40
C LEU A 373 13.62 -15.98 8.96
N THR A 374 14.74 -15.42 8.53
CA THR A 374 15.31 -14.20 9.13
C THR A 374 14.64 -12.92 8.64
N LYS A 375 14.07 -12.95 7.43
CA LYS A 375 13.42 -11.81 6.78
C LYS A 375 11.95 -12.10 6.54
N GLY A 376 11.12 -11.06 6.67
CA GLY A 376 9.75 -11.12 6.19
C GLY A 376 9.71 -11.08 4.67
N TYR A 377 8.58 -11.52 4.12
CA TYR A 377 8.33 -11.55 2.68
C TYR A 377 6.82 -11.46 2.44
N TRP A 378 6.41 -11.13 1.22
CA TRP A 378 5.00 -11.22 0.86
C TRP A 378 4.72 -12.56 0.18
N LEU A 379 3.55 -13.13 0.47
CA LEU A 379 3.03 -14.30 -0.20
C LEU A 379 1.64 -14.00 -0.77
N GLY A 380 1.35 -14.45 -1.98
CA GLY A 380 0.07 -14.28 -2.64
C GLY A 380 -1.07 -14.78 -1.74
N LYS A 381 -2.11 -13.96 -1.58
CA LYS A 381 -3.29 -14.29 -0.77
C LYS A 381 -3.98 -15.57 -1.26
N PHE A 382 -3.94 -15.77 -2.57
CA PHE A 382 -4.48 -16.90 -3.30
C PHE A 382 -3.37 -17.51 -4.18
N GLU A 383 -3.65 -18.70 -4.73
CA GLU A 383 -2.97 -19.18 -5.94
C GLU A 383 -3.11 -18.13 -7.05
N VAL A 384 -2.14 -18.05 -7.97
CA VAL A 384 -2.27 -17.15 -9.12
C VAL A 384 -3.47 -17.58 -9.97
N THR A 385 -4.38 -16.65 -10.26
CA THR A 385 -5.58 -16.96 -11.04
C THR A 385 -5.32 -16.95 -12.53
N GLN A 386 -6.22 -17.52 -13.31
CA GLN A 386 -6.14 -17.50 -14.77
C GLN A 386 -6.12 -16.08 -15.35
N ALA A 387 -6.95 -15.17 -14.80
CA ALA A 387 -6.96 -13.78 -15.23
C ALA A 387 -5.64 -13.06 -14.91
N GLN A 388 -5.05 -13.31 -13.73
CA GLN A 388 -3.75 -12.74 -13.35
C GLN A 388 -2.62 -13.28 -14.24
N TYR A 389 -2.60 -14.58 -14.50
CA TYR A 389 -1.62 -15.19 -15.39
C TYR A 389 -1.72 -14.63 -16.81
N GLU A 390 -2.93 -14.53 -17.35
CA GLU A 390 -3.17 -13.99 -18.69
C GLU A 390 -2.79 -12.51 -18.81
N ALA A 391 -3.04 -11.69 -17.78
CA ALA A 391 -2.65 -10.28 -17.76
C ALA A 391 -1.12 -10.08 -17.89
N VAL A 392 -0.31 -10.98 -17.33
CA VAL A 392 1.16 -10.88 -17.37
C VAL A 392 1.76 -11.62 -18.57
N MET A 393 1.18 -12.77 -18.93
CA MET A 393 1.78 -13.69 -19.91
C MET A 393 1.14 -13.61 -21.30
N GLY A 394 -0.04 -13.01 -21.41
CA GLY A 394 -0.82 -12.91 -22.66
C GLY A 394 -1.39 -14.23 -23.16
N LYS A 395 -1.43 -15.27 -22.31
CA LYS A 395 -1.95 -16.61 -22.63
C LYS A 395 -2.51 -17.28 -21.37
N ASN A 396 -3.43 -18.23 -21.53
CA ASN A 396 -3.97 -19.05 -20.43
C ASN A 396 -3.83 -20.56 -20.74
N PRO A 397 -2.89 -21.28 -20.09
CA PRO A 397 -2.62 -22.70 -20.37
C PRO A 397 -3.62 -23.68 -19.74
N SER A 398 -4.49 -23.22 -18.84
CA SER A 398 -5.31 -24.08 -17.97
C SER A 398 -6.26 -25.00 -18.75
N ASN A 399 -6.45 -26.23 -18.28
CA ASN A 399 -7.49 -27.14 -18.77
C ASN A 399 -8.90 -26.68 -18.35
N TRP A 400 -9.08 -26.37 -17.07
CA TRP A 400 -10.33 -25.83 -16.54
C TRP A 400 -10.39 -24.33 -16.83
N LYS A 401 -11.57 -23.76 -17.10
CA LYS A 401 -11.70 -22.36 -17.54
C LYS A 401 -12.57 -21.54 -16.61
N GLY A 402 -12.02 -20.43 -16.13
CA GLY A 402 -12.70 -19.41 -15.34
C GLY A 402 -11.70 -18.38 -14.83
N SER A 403 -12.05 -17.10 -14.85
CA SER A 403 -11.13 -15.99 -14.51
C SER A 403 -10.53 -16.13 -13.11
N ASP A 404 -11.34 -16.62 -12.18
CA ASP A 404 -11.03 -16.69 -10.75
C ASP A 404 -10.56 -18.08 -10.33
N LEU A 405 -10.50 -19.04 -11.27
CA LEU A 405 -9.87 -20.33 -11.04
C LEU A 405 -8.35 -20.15 -10.93
N PRO A 406 -7.64 -21.01 -10.20
CA PRO A 406 -6.19 -21.04 -10.27
C PRO A 406 -5.74 -21.36 -11.69
N VAL A 407 -4.65 -20.73 -12.12
CA VAL A 407 -3.98 -21.16 -13.34
C VAL A 407 -3.36 -22.54 -13.10
N GLU A 408 -3.48 -23.45 -14.05
CA GLU A 408 -2.82 -24.77 -14.02
C GLU A 408 -2.29 -25.19 -15.40
N SER A 409 -1.71 -26.39 -15.51
CA SER A 409 -1.11 -26.93 -16.75
C SER A 409 0.09 -26.14 -17.25
N MET A 410 0.89 -25.58 -16.33
CA MET A 410 2.16 -24.94 -16.66
C MET A 410 3.35 -25.65 -16.02
N THR A 411 4.51 -25.50 -16.65
CA THR A 411 5.78 -26.00 -16.12
C THR A 411 6.28 -25.10 -14.99
N TRP A 412 7.25 -25.59 -14.21
CA TRP A 412 7.95 -24.76 -13.22
C TRP A 412 8.65 -23.56 -13.89
N PHE A 413 9.16 -23.76 -15.11
CA PHE A 413 9.82 -22.70 -15.87
C PHE A 413 8.84 -21.61 -16.31
N ASP A 414 7.63 -21.97 -16.73
CA ASP A 414 6.58 -20.99 -17.05
C ASP A 414 6.20 -20.13 -15.81
N ALA A 415 6.13 -20.76 -14.63
CA ALA A 415 5.87 -20.04 -13.38
C ALA A 415 7.02 -19.07 -13.02
N LYS A 416 8.28 -19.47 -13.25
CA LYS A 416 9.43 -18.58 -13.10
C LYS A 416 9.47 -17.46 -14.15
N GLU A 417 9.03 -17.73 -15.38
CA GLU A 417 8.91 -16.71 -16.42
C GLU A 417 7.87 -15.65 -16.04
N PHE A 418 6.70 -16.07 -15.52
CA PHE A 418 5.70 -15.16 -14.97
C PHE A 418 6.31 -14.25 -13.89
N CYS A 419 7.03 -14.84 -12.93
CA CYS A 419 7.68 -14.08 -11.85
C CYS A 419 8.69 -13.05 -12.39
N ALA A 420 9.51 -13.45 -13.37
CA ALA A 420 10.51 -12.57 -13.98
C ALA A 420 9.87 -11.43 -14.78
N LYS A 421 8.81 -11.70 -15.54
CA LYS A 421 8.06 -10.68 -16.28
C LYS A 421 7.40 -9.67 -15.35
N LEU A 422 6.71 -10.13 -14.31
CA LEU A 422 6.09 -9.24 -13.34
C LEU A 422 7.14 -8.39 -12.61
N THR A 423 8.27 -8.98 -12.25
CA THR A 423 9.43 -8.25 -11.70
C THR A 423 9.92 -7.15 -12.64
N ALA A 424 10.04 -7.43 -13.93
CA ALA A 424 10.45 -6.43 -14.91
C ALA A 424 9.41 -5.32 -15.08
N ILE A 425 8.13 -5.67 -15.18
CA ILE A 425 7.00 -4.72 -15.31
C ILE A 425 6.97 -3.77 -14.11
N GLU A 426 6.99 -4.30 -12.89
CA GLU A 426 6.91 -3.47 -11.67
C GLU A 426 8.17 -2.63 -11.46
N ARG A 427 9.34 -3.11 -11.91
CA ARG A 427 10.59 -2.35 -11.86
C ARG A 427 10.64 -1.25 -12.92
N GLU A 428 10.19 -1.51 -14.14
CA GLU A 428 10.10 -0.51 -15.21
C GLU A 428 9.08 0.59 -14.86
N ALA A 429 7.97 0.21 -14.25
CA ALA A 429 7.01 1.15 -13.66
C ALA A 429 7.56 1.91 -12.43
N GLY A 430 8.78 1.56 -11.99
CA GLY A 430 9.42 2.10 -10.80
C GLY A 430 8.72 1.73 -9.50
N ARG A 431 7.67 0.92 -9.50
CA ARG A 431 6.88 0.56 -8.31
C ARG A 431 7.66 -0.38 -7.39
N LEU A 432 8.43 -1.32 -7.94
CA LEU A 432 9.19 -2.30 -7.18
C LEU A 432 10.41 -1.67 -6.49
N LEU A 433 10.56 -1.88 -5.18
CA LEU A 433 11.71 -1.42 -4.40
C LEU A 433 13.02 -2.08 -4.86
N GLU A 434 14.13 -1.36 -4.69
CA GLU A 434 15.46 -1.91 -4.99
C GLU A 434 15.76 -3.15 -4.14
N GLY A 435 16.32 -4.17 -4.78
CA GLY A 435 16.61 -5.45 -4.15
C GLY A 435 15.38 -6.34 -3.90
N TYR A 436 14.18 -5.96 -4.34
CA TYR A 436 13.02 -6.85 -4.32
C TYR A 436 12.76 -7.51 -5.69
N GLU A 437 12.26 -8.74 -5.66
CA GLU A 437 11.81 -9.47 -6.85
C GLU A 437 10.63 -10.40 -6.54
N PHE A 438 9.77 -10.59 -7.54
CA PHE A 438 8.77 -11.65 -7.50
C PHE A 438 9.40 -12.99 -7.88
N THR A 439 9.04 -14.03 -7.15
CA THR A 439 9.56 -15.40 -7.31
C THR A 439 8.55 -16.43 -6.80
N LEU A 440 8.88 -17.71 -6.91
CA LEU A 440 8.20 -18.78 -6.18
C LEU A 440 8.69 -18.81 -4.72
N PRO A 441 7.83 -19.12 -3.74
CA PRO A 441 8.27 -19.30 -2.36
C PRO A 441 9.26 -20.47 -2.27
N THR A 442 10.17 -20.41 -1.30
CA THR A 442 10.87 -21.63 -0.88
C THR A 442 9.88 -22.60 -0.24
N GLU A 443 10.23 -23.88 -0.20
CA GLU A 443 9.43 -24.91 0.46
C GLU A 443 9.17 -24.53 1.93
N ALA A 444 10.19 -23.98 2.60
CA ALA A 444 10.09 -23.55 3.99
C ALA A 444 9.22 -22.30 4.17
N GLN A 445 9.32 -21.33 3.26
CA GLN A 445 8.41 -20.18 3.24
C GLN A 445 6.97 -20.66 3.10
N TRP A 446 6.71 -21.55 2.14
CA TRP A 446 5.37 -22.09 1.90
C TRP A 446 4.79 -22.78 3.13
N GLU A 447 5.52 -23.70 3.78
CA GLU A 447 4.99 -24.42 4.95
C GLU A 447 4.80 -23.50 6.16
N TYR A 448 5.72 -22.55 6.38
CA TYR A 448 5.59 -21.56 7.44
C TYR A 448 4.30 -20.75 7.30
N ALA A 449 4.06 -20.26 6.08
CA ALA A 449 2.88 -19.50 5.72
C ALA A 449 1.61 -20.35 5.79
N CYS A 450 1.64 -21.59 5.31
CA CYS A 450 0.52 -22.54 5.39
C CYS A 450 0.06 -22.72 6.84
N ARG A 451 1.00 -23.01 7.73
CA ARG A 451 0.74 -23.30 9.15
C ARG A 451 0.22 -22.10 9.93
N ALA A 452 0.68 -20.88 9.60
CA ALA A 452 0.29 -19.64 10.29
C ALA A 452 0.32 -19.74 11.84
N GLY A 453 1.32 -20.45 12.37
CA GLY A 453 1.50 -20.68 13.81
C GLY A 453 0.92 -21.98 14.38
N THR A 454 0.18 -22.76 13.59
CA THR A 454 -0.32 -24.08 14.01
C THR A 454 0.74 -25.17 13.87
N THR A 455 0.61 -26.23 14.68
CA THR A 455 1.49 -27.41 14.66
C THR A 455 0.77 -28.69 14.22
N THR A 456 -0.49 -28.58 13.82
CA THR A 456 -1.35 -29.68 13.39
C THR A 456 -1.20 -29.97 11.90
N ALA A 457 -1.87 -31.03 11.42
CA ALA A 457 -1.87 -31.39 10.00
C ALA A 457 -2.49 -30.29 9.12
N LEU A 458 -3.55 -29.63 9.61
CA LEU A 458 -4.25 -28.53 8.93
C LEU A 458 -4.04 -27.20 9.65
N ASN A 459 -4.08 -26.10 8.91
CA ASN A 459 -3.93 -24.73 9.39
C ASN A 459 -5.12 -24.22 10.24
N SER A 460 -6.22 -24.98 10.29
CA SER A 460 -7.37 -24.75 11.16
C SER A 460 -7.10 -25.11 12.63
N GLY A 461 -5.91 -25.65 12.94
CA GLY A 461 -5.59 -26.18 14.26
C GLY A 461 -6.14 -27.60 14.48
N LYS A 462 -6.53 -28.31 13.41
CA LYS A 462 -7.09 -29.66 13.44
C LYS A 462 -6.17 -30.67 12.74
N ASN A 463 -6.26 -31.93 13.17
CA ASN A 463 -5.64 -33.06 12.49
C ASN A 463 -6.67 -33.78 11.61
N LEU A 464 -6.19 -34.56 10.65
CA LEU A 464 -7.07 -35.40 9.85
C LEU A 464 -7.72 -36.49 10.71
N SER A 465 -9.01 -36.72 10.49
CA SER A 465 -9.76 -37.85 11.06
C SER A 465 -9.76 -39.07 10.13
N ASP A 466 -9.59 -38.87 8.83
CA ASP A 466 -9.47 -39.91 7.79
C ASP A 466 -8.47 -39.45 6.71
N MET A 467 -7.82 -40.41 6.03
CA MET A 467 -6.78 -40.10 5.05
C MET A 467 -7.31 -39.82 3.63
N TYR A 468 -8.56 -40.19 3.36
CA TYR A 468 -9.25 -40.05 2.08
C TYR A 468 -10.27 -38.91 2.14
N GLU A 469 -11.30 -39.05 2.97
CA GLU A 469 -12.44 -38.13 3.11
C GLU A 469 -12.53 -37.59 4.54
N CYS A 470 -12.19 -36.32 4.73
CA CYS A 470 -11.97 -35.74 6.05
C CYS A 470 -12.84 -34.49 6.23
N PRO A 471 -13.81 -34.48 7.17
CA PRO A 471 -14.64 -33.31 7.44
C PRO A 471 -13.84 -32.07 7.83
N GLU A 472 -12.72 -32.23 8.52
CA GLU A 472 -11.84 -31.11 8.87
C GLU A 472 -11.15 -30.51 7.63
N MET A 473 -10.90 -31.32 6.60
CA MET A 473 -10.36 -30.89 5.32
C MET A 473 -11.41 -30.12 4.50
N ASP A 474 -12.69 -30.49 4.61
CA ASP A 474 -13.79 -29.81 3.90
C ASP A 474 -13.92 -28.33 4.24
N GLU A 475 -13.50 -27.93 5.45
CA GLU A 475 -13.53 -26.54 5.90
C GLU A 475 -12.47 -25.67 5.23
N VAL A 476 -11.31 -26.24 4.92
CA VAL A 476 -10.09 -25.49 4.54
C VAL A 476 -9.65 -25.73 3.10
N GLY A 477 -10.26 -26.68 2.39
CA GLY A 477 -9.68 -27.17 1.16
C GLY A 477 -10.61 -27.83 0.15
N TRP A 478 -10.24 -27.71 -1.12
CA TRP A 478 -10.82 -28.45 -2.24
C TRP A 478 -9.94 -29.65 -2.59
N TYR A 479 -10.42 -30.85 -2.34
CA TYR A 479 -9.66 -32.10 -2.54
C TYR A 479 -10.59 -33.18 -3.09
N ASP A 480 -10.08 -34.39 -3.34
CA ASP A 480 -10.82 -35.48 -4.02
C ASP A 480 -12.22 -35.73 -3.43
N GLY A 481 -12.36 -35.63 -2.09
CA GLY A 481 -13.62 -35.89 -1.40
C GLY A 481 -14.70 -34.80 -1.57
N ASN A 482 -14.37 -33.61 -2.10
CA ASN A 482 -15.33 -32.50 -2.18
C ASN A 482 -15.18 -31.58 -3.40
N SER A 483 -14.25 -31.85 -4.32
CA SER A 483 -13.93 -30.96 -5.44
C SER A 483 -14.80 -31.17 -6.68
N ASP A 484 -15.63 -32.21 -6.71
CA ASP A 484 -16.37 -32.61 -7.91
C ASP A 484 -15.47 -32.77 -9.16
N ASP A 485 -14.27 -33.31 -8.96
CA ASP A 485 -13.26 -33.57 -10.01
C ASP A 485 -12.82 -32.31 -10.80
N THR A 486 -12.80 -31.13 -10.16
CA THR A 486 -12.43 -29.87 -10.84
C THR A 486 -11.78 -28.84 -9.92
N THR A 487 -11.13 -27.83 -10.52
CA THR A 487 -10.66 -26.65 -9.79
C THR A 487 -11.81 -25.73 -9.44
N HIS A 488 -11.68 -25.02 -8.32
CA HIS A 488 -12.68 -24.08 -7.83
C HIS A 488 -12.12 -22.65 -7.80
N PRO A 489 -12.99 -21.62 -7.85
CA PRO A 489 -12.54 -20.25 -7.68
C PRO A 489 -11.78 -20.08 -6.36
N VAL A 490 -10.68 -19.34 -6.41
CA VAL A 490 -9.84 -19.12 -5.24
C VAL A 490 -10.62 -18.43 -4.11
N GLY A 491 -10.25 -18.72 -2.87
CA GLY A 491 -10.81 -18.03 -1.70
C GLY A 491 -12.20 -18.47 -1.24
N GLN A 492 -12.70 -19.62 -1.72
CA GLN A 492 -14.01 -20.14 -1.34
C GLN A 492 -14.02 -20.98 -0.05
N LYS A 493 -12.84 -21.41 0.42
CA LYS A 493 -12.67 -22.14 1.70
C LYS A 493 -12.15 -21.22 2.80
N GLN A 494 -12.10 -21.69 4.04
CA GLN A 494 -11.63 -20.87 5.16
C GLN A 494 -10.15 -20.51 5.01
N PRO A 495 -9.75 -19.24 5.24
CA PRO A 495 -8.36 -18.86 5.28
C PRO A 495 -7.70 -19.33 6.58
N ASN A 496 -6.36 -19.36 6.58
CA ASN A 496 -5.61 -19.51 7.82
C ASN A 496 -5.59 -18.22 8.66
N ALA A 497 -4.96 -18.28 9.84
CA ALA A 497 -4.89 -17.16 10.78
C ALA A 497 -4.19 -15.89 10.23
N TRP A 498 -3.47 -15.99 9.11
CA TRP A 498 -2.82 -14.86 8.43
C TRP A 498 -3.57 -14.37 7.20
N GLY A 499 -4.71 -14.98 6.85
CA GLY A 499 -5.54 -14.57 5.73
C GLY A 499 -5.13 -15.16 4.38
N LEU A 500 -4.32 -16.23 4.36
CA LEU A 500 -4.00 -17.00 3.16
C LEU A 500 -5.07 -18.08 2.93
N TYR A 501 -5.49 -18.22 1.68
CA TYR A 501 -6.52 -19.17 1.25
C TYR A 501 -5.92 -20.29 0.41
N ASP A 502 -6.66 -21.39 0.31
CA ASP A 502 -6.36 -22.53 -0.58
C ASP A 502 -5.00 -23.19 -0.29
N MET A 503 -4.49 -23.05 0.94
CA MET A 503 -3.22 -23.67 1.35
C MET A 503 -3.33 -25.21 1.52
N HIS A 504 -4.52 -25.77 1.32
CA HIS A 504 -4.86 -27.18 1.48
C HIS A 504 -5.78 -27.61 0.32
N GLY A 505 -5.25 -27.88 -0.87
CA GLY A 505 -6.02 -28.37 -2.02
C GLY A 505 -6.09 -27.37 -3.17
N ASN A 506 -7.14 -27.46 -3.99
CA ASN A 506 -7.32 -26.79 -5.27
C ASN A 506 -6.23 -27.17 -6.28
N VAL A 507 -5.05 -26.55 -6.28
CA VAL A 507 -3.91 -27.01 -7.09
C VAL A 507 -2.63 -27.17 -6.27
N ASN A 508 -1.76 -28.09 -6.71
CA ASN A 508 -0.43 -28.18 -6.14
C ASN A 508 0.34 -26.92 -6.52
N GLU A 509 1.08 -26.35 -5.58
CA GLU A 509 1.81 -25.11 -5.79
C GLU A 509 3.31 -25.37 -5.96
N TRP A 510 3.87 -24.95 -7.09
CA TRP A 510 5.32 -24.99 -7.32
C TRP A 510 6.09 -24.17 -6.28
N CYS A 511 7.12 -24.78 -5.69
CA CYS A 511 8.12 -24.12 -4.84
C CYS A 511 9.45 -23.95 -5.58
N LEU A 512 10.31 -23.07 -5.09
CA LEU A 512 11.64 -22.82 -5.66
C LEU A 512 12.55 -24.05 -5.56
N ASP A 513 12.43 -24.82 -4.48
CA ASP A 513 13.39 -25.84 -4.03
C ASP A 513 13.48 -27.04 -5.00
N TRP A 514 14.71 -27.53 -5.18
CA TRP A 514 14.89 -28.92 -5.60
C TRP A 514 14.56 -29.85 -4.44
N LEU A 515 13.84 -30.93 -4.74
CA LEU A 515 13.52 -31.94 -3.75
C LEU A 515 14.80 -32.62 -3.25
N GLY A 516 14.97 -32.63 -1.93
CA GLY A 516 15.95 -33.43 -1.22
C GLY A 516 15.47 -33.79 0.19
N ASP A 517 16.33 -34.52 0.90
CA ASP A 517 16.06 -34.91 2.28
C ASP A 517 16.05 -33.70 3.22
N TYR A 518 15.15 -33.72 4.19
CA TYR A 518 15.16 -32.71 5.24
C TYR A 518 16.39 -32.86 6.14
N PRO A 519 16.98 -31.74 6.60
CA PRO A 519 18.06 -31.79 7.57
C PRO A 519 17.52 -32.31 8.91
N THR A 520 18.39 -32.94 9.71
CA THR A 520 18.05 -33.37 11.07
C THR A 520 18.36 -32.31 12.13
N SER A 521 18.99 -31.20 11.74
CA SER A 521 19.35 -30.08 12.62
C SER A 521 18.56 -28.83 12.25
N ALA A 522 18.55 -27.86 13.17
CA ALA A 522 17.99 -26.54 12.87
C ALA A 522 18.71 -25.87 11.70
N VAL A 523 17.96 -25.17 10.85
CA VAL A 523 18.46 -24.43 9.70
C VAL A 523 17.88 -23.02 9.65
N THR A 524 18.59 -22.13 8.95
CA THR A 524 18.22 -20.73 8.77
C THR A 524 18.11 -20.44 7.28
N ASP A 525 16.99 -19.85 6.85
CA ASP A 525 16.68 -19.49 5.46
C ASP A 525 16.99 -20.61 4.43
N PRO A 526 16.48 -21.85 4.61
CA PRO A 526 16.78 -22.94 3.70
C PRO A 526 16.18 -22.71 2.31
N THR A 527 16.93 -23.11 1.27
CA THR A 527 16.57 -22.99 -0.15
C THR A 527 16.51 -24.36 -0.86
N GLY A 528 16.45 -25.43 -0.06
CA GLY A 528 16.38 -26.80 -0.55
C GLY A 528 17.74 -27.34 -1.00
N SER A 529 17.72 -28.41 -1.78
CA SER A 529 18.94 -28.98 -2.35
C SER A 529 19.48 -28.12 -3.48
N VAL A 530 20.81 -28.08 -3.63
CA VAL A 530 21.48 -27.27 -4.68
C VAL A 530 21.17 -27.75 -6.10
N ALA A 531 20.83 -29.03 -6.26
CA ALA A 531 20.41 -29.65 -7.52
C ALA A 531 19.48 -30.83 -7.23
N GLY A 532 18.68 -31.21 -8.21
CA GLY A 532 17.78 -32.35 -8.11
C GLY A 532 17.15 -32.71 -9.44
N GLU A 533 16.39 -33.80 -9.44
CA GLU A 533 15.59 -34.23 -10.59
C GLU A 533 14.18 -33.60 -10.59
N TYR A 534 13.61 -33.42 -9.39
CA TYR A 534 12.26 -32.93 -9.19
C TYR A 534 12.25 -31.61 -8.41
N ARG A 535 11.34 -30.71 -8.79
CA ARG A 535 11.01 -29.53 -7.98
C ARG A 535 9.92 -29.88 -6.98
N VAL A 536 9.95 -29.21 -5.84
CA VAL A 536 8.96 -29.41 -4.78
C VAL A 536 7.62 -28.80 -5.18
N MET A 537 6.54 -29.50 -4.86
CA MET A 537 5.16 -29.01 -4.91
C MET A 537 4.50 -29.18 -3.54
N ARG A 538 3.65 -28.22 -3.15
CA ARG A 538 2.94 -28.21 -1.86
C ARG A 538 1.45 -27.97 -2.02
N GLY A 539 0.69 -28.11 -0.92
CA GLY A 539 -0.74 -27.75 -0.87
C GLY A 539 -1.71 -28.89 -1.12
N GLY A 540 -1.36 -29.86 -1.97
CA GLY A 540 -2.33 -30.85 -2.46
C GLY A 540 -3.11 -30.29 -3.65
N SER A 541 -4.17 -30.96 -4.09
CA SER A 541 -4.98 -30.49 -5.23
C SER A 541 -6.40 -31.06 -5.18
N TRP A 542 -7.27 -30.58 -6.07
CA TRP A 542 -8.64 -31.06 -6.24
C TRP A 542 -8.76 -32.57 -6.44
N PHE A 543 -7.73 -33.23 -6.99
CA PHE A 543 -7.68 -34.69 -7.20
C PHE A 543 -6.92 -35.46 -6.11
N GLY A 544 -6.39 -34.77 -5.11
CA GLY A 544 -5.59 -35.39 -4.04
C GLY A 544 -6.47 -35.84 -2.88
N PHE A 545 -6.15 -36.98 -2.25
CA PHE A 545 -6.77 -37.35 -0.98
C PHE A 545 -6.45 -36.34 0.14
N ALA A 546 -7.25 -36.33 1.21
CA ALA A 546 -7.04 -35.43 2.35
C ALA A 546 -5.60 -35.52 2.91
N SER A 547 -5.04 -36.72 2.99
CA SER A 547 -3.64 -36.96 3.42
C SER A 547 -2.58 -36.27 2.54
N GLY A 548 -2.86 -36.08 1.25
CA GLY A 548 -1.99 -35.40 0.28
C GLY A 548 -2.08 -33.88 0.32
N SER A 549 -2.92 -33.32 1.19
CA SER A 549 -3.13 -31.86 1.29
C SER A 549 -2.75 -31.30 2.67
N ARG A 550 -2.13 -32.11 3.53
CA ARG A 550 -1.62 -31.67 4.84
C ARG A 550 -0.52 -30.61 4.69
N SER A 551 -0.36 -29.78 5.71
CA SER A 551 0.68 -28.73 5.78
C SER A 551 2.09 -29.25 5.49
N ALA A 552 2.42 -30.44 5.98
CA ALA A 552 3.73 -31.07 5.84
C ALA A 552 3.88 -31.96 4.60
N PHE A 553 2.80 -32.23 3.86
CA PHE A 553 2.88 -33.15 2.73
C PHE A 553 3.77 -32.56 1.64
N ARG A 554 4.73 -33.37 1.18
CA ARG A 554 5.70 -32.99 0.13
C ARG A 554 5.39 -33.74 -1.14
N ASN A 555 4.97 -33.01 -2.17
CA ASN A 555 4.82 -33.54 -3.51
C ASN A 555 5.99 -33.11 -4.40
N ARG A 556 6.10 -33.69 -5.59
CA ARG A 556 7.20 -33.43 -6.52
C ARG A 556 6.79 -33.67 -7.96
N SER A 557 7.37 -32.91 -8.88
CA SER A 557 7.24 -33.17 -10.31
C SER A 557 8.46 -32.68 -11.09
N TYR A 558 8.62 -33.19 -12.30
CA TYR A 558 9.68 -32.75 -13.21
C TYR A 558 9.43 -31.29 -13.60
N PRO A 559 10.46 -30.43 -13.60
CA PRO A 559 10.29 -28.99 -13.81
C PRO A 559 9.76 -28.62 -15.20
N ASP A 560 9.89 -29.50 -16.19
CA ASP A 560 9.45 -29.35 -17.58
C ASP A 560 8.07 -29.97 -17.85
N THR A 561 7.40 -30.51 -16.83
CA THR A 561 6.07 -31.12 -16.98
C THR A 561 4.97 -30.21 -16.43
N GLY A 562 4.02 -29.81 -17.29
CA GLY A 562 2.81 -29.08 -16.90
C GLY A 562 1.62 -30.03 -16.80
N TRP A 563 1.21 -30.35 -15.58
CA TRP A 563 0.06 -31.23 -15.30
C TRP A 563 -1.16 -30.38 -14.91
N GLY A 564 -2.37 -30.90 -15.17
CA GLY A 564 -3.64 -30.21 -14.81
C GLY A 564 -3.91 -30.03 -13.31
N LEU A 565 -2.95 -30.43 -12.47
CA LEU A 565 -2.96 -30.30 -11.02
C LEU A 565 -1.90 -29.33 -10.51
N ALA A 566 -1.03 -28.80 -11.37
CA ALA A 566 0.09 -27.95 -10.99
C ALA A 566 -0.21 -26.48 -11.31
N GLY A 567 -0.32 -25.67 -10.27
CA GLY A 567 -0.35 -24.22 -10.31
C GLY A 567 0.80 -23.63 -9.48
N PHE A 568 0.65 -22.40 -9.03
CA PHE A 568 1.64 -21.75 -8.17
C PHE A 568 1.06 -20.54 -7.44
N ARG A 569 1.78 -20.13 -6.41
CA ARG A 569 1.55 -18.90 -5.66
C ARG A 569 2.79 -18.03 -5.72
N LEU A 570 2.58 -16.71 -5.74
CA LEU A 570 3.65 -15.75 -5.87
C LEU A 570 4.25 -15.40 -4.50
N ALA A 571 5.57 -15.29 -4.43
CA ALA A 571 6.28 -14.64 -3.34
C ALA A 571 6.96 -13.36 -3.84
N LEU A 572 7.07 -12.35 -2.99
CA LEU A 572 7.88 -11.16 -3.22
C LEU A 572 8.88 -11.06 -2.08
N VAL A 573 10.16 -11.14 -2.43
CA VAL A 573 11.26 -11.32 -1.47
C VAL A 573 12.32 -10.25 -1.67
N TYR A 574 13.04 -9.93 -0.60
CA TYR A 574 14.25 -9.12 -0.69
C TYR A 574 15.44 -10.01 -1.09
N ASN A 575 15.84 -9.90 -2.35
CA ASN A 575 17.04 -10.50 -2.92
C ASN A 575 17.91 -9.39 -3.56
N PRO A 576 18.86 -8.80 -2.82
CA PRO A 576 19.72 -7.76 -3.37
C PRO A 576 20.54 -8.35 -4.52
N SER A 577 20.22 -7.95 -5.75
CA SER A 577 21.03 -8.32 -6.90
C SER A 577 22.42 -7.71 -6.73
N ILE A 578 23.45 -8.55 -6.58
CA ILE A 578 24.84 -8.10 -6.64
C ILE A 578 25.17 -7.86 -8.11
N THR A 579 25.07 -6.61 -8.55
CA THR A 579 25.62 -6.20 -9.84
C THR A 579 27.12 -5.99 -9.67
N ILE A 580 27.95 -6.94 -10.11
CA ILE A 580 29.40 -6.73 -10.21
C ILE A 580 29.64 -5.95 -11.50
N PRO A 581 30.13 -4.69 -11.46
CA PRO A 581 30.52 -3.99 -12.66
C PRO A 581 31.72 -4.71 -13.29
N LEU A 582 31.52 -5.32 -14.46
CA LEU A 582 32.62 -5.81 -15.29
C LEU A 582 33.32 -4.61 -15.95
N SER A 583 34.06 -3.81 -15.17
CA SER A 583 34.79 -2.66 -15.73
C SER A 583 36.31 -2.76 -15.65
N ASP A 584 36.90 -3.76 -15.00
CA ASP A 584 38.34 -4.04 -15.13
C ASP A 584 38.58 -5.55 -14.96
N THR A 585 39.50 -6.11 -15.74
CA THR A 585 39.81 -7.54 -15.82
C THR A 585 39.83 -8.24 -14.46
N VAL A 586 38.84 -9.09 -14.21
CA VAL A 586 38.83 -10.06 -13.12
C VAL A 586 39.14 -11.43 -13.72
N ASP A 587 40.24 -12.06 -13.28
CA ASP A 587 40.54 -13.45 -13.62
C ASP A 587 39.47 -14.35 -12.97
N LEU A 588 38.48 -14.76 -13.77
CA LEU A 588 37.50 -15.77 -13.39
C LEU A 588 38.08 -17.16 -13.64
N ASN A 589 38.34 -17.91 -12.58
CA ASN A 589 38.65 -19.34 -12.69
C ASN A 589 37.38 -20.12 -13.02
N LEU A 590 37.15 -20.39 -14.30
CA LEU A 590 36.09 -21.29 -14.76
C LEU A 590 36.56 -22.73 -14.63
N ILE A 591 36.08 -23.44 -13.61
CA ILE A 591 36.32 -24.88 -13.46
C ILE A 591 35.27 -25.64 -14.29
N TRP A 592 35.74 -26.47 -15.23
CA TRP A 592 34.88 -27.31 -16.06
C TRP A 592 34.33 -28.48 -15.25
N ILE A 593 33.02 -28.51 -15.01
CA ILE A 593 32.38 -29.61 -14.28
C ILE A 593 31.67 -30.57 -15.24
N LYS A 594 30.90 -30.07 -16.23
CA LYS A 594 30.31 -30.80 -17.40
C LYS A 594 29.92 -29.83 -18.54
N PRO A 595 29.59 -30.29 -19.77
CA PRO A 595 29.21 -29.40 -20.87
C PRO A 595 27.94 -28.59 -20.56
N GLY A 596 28.08 -27.25 -20.54
CA GLY A 596 26.95 -26.32 -20.48
C GLY A 596 26.58 -25.78 -19.09
N THR A 597 27.39 -25.98 -18.04
CA THR A 597 27.11 -25.42 -16.71
C THR A 597 28.39 -24.83 -16.09
N PHE A 598 28.29 -23.64 -15.49
CA PHE A 598 29.40 -22.94 -14.83
C PHE A 598 29.09 -22.69 -13.34
N LEU A 599 30.12 -22.77 -12.50
CA LEU A 599 30.12 -22.25 -11.13
C LEU A 599 30.99 -20.98 -11.12
N MET A 600 30.50 -19.90 -10.53
CA MET A 600 31.25 -18.66 -10.32
C MET A 600 31.60 -18.52 -8.84
N GLY A 601 32.86 -18.24 -8.53
CA GLY A 601 33.35 -17.95 -7.18
C GLY A 601 34.60 -17.07 -7.21
N SER A 602 34.82 -16.28 -6.15
CA SER A 602 36.05 -15.50 -5.94
C SER A 602 37.07 -16.31 -5.12
N PRO A 603 38.38 -15.99 -5.18
CA PRO A 603 39.43 -16.81 -4.58
C PRO A 603 39.46 -16.86 -3.04
N GLU A 604 38.56 -16.14 -2.34
CA GLU A 604 38.72 -15.89 -0.90
C GLU A 604 37.69 -16.58 0.01
N ASN A 605 36.77 -17.39 -0.50
CA ASN A 605 35.94 -18.25 0.35
C ASN A 605 35.81 -19.64 -0.27
N GLU A 606 36.45 -20.63 0.37
CA GLU A 606 36.34 -22.07 0.07
C GLU A 606 34.91 -22.59 0.14
#